data_AF-F7JTG2-F1
#
_entry.id   AF-F7JTG2-F1
#
_cell.length_a   1.000
_cell.length_b   1.000
_cell.length_c   1.000
_cell.angle_alpha   90.00
_cell.angle_beta   90.00
_cell.angle_gamma   90.00
#
_symmetry.space_group_name_H-M   'P 1'
#
loop_
_entity.id
_entity.type
_entity.pdbx_description
1 polymer ?
#
loop_
_entity_poly.entity_id
_entity_poly.type
_entity_poly.pdbx_seq_one_letter_code
_entity_poly.pdbx_strand_id
1 'polypeptide(L)'
;MFDSMGCRGMHNRDWERLEKEGIHVAEFFPALFGNLQLRMNYRNHRKIVVIDGRVGFVGGFNVGREYLGLDKKKFGYWRDTHLCIEGAAVTSLAVRFVLDWNYAAKENLFQEDTLFEIPKYEREGRDPVQIISSGPDSQIKTIHDNYLRLIHSAKDHVYLQTPYFIPDDSILDALKIAARSGVDVRIMIPCKPDHPFVYWATYSYIGEMVEAGAKCYVYDNGFLHAKTVMVDGTVACVGTANMDFRSFGLNFEVNAVVYSEETTQKLEQSFENDMTKSTQITRNAYHQRSLIIRGKEQFSRLLSPLL
;
A
#
# COMPACT_ATOMS: atom_id res chain seq x y z
N MET A 1 -10.03 -7.40 -14.50
CA MET A 1 -9.17 -8.43 -13.87
C MET A 1 -9.43 -8.43 -12.37
N PHE A 2 -9.45 -9.60 -11.72
CA PHE A 2 -9.68 -9.70 -10.28
C PHE A 2 -8.78 -10.76 -9.61
N ASP A 3 -8.60 -10.60 -8.30
CA ASP A 3 -7.81 -11.47 -7.46
C ASP A 3 -8.72 -12.53 -6.81
N SER A 4 -8.55 -13.81 -7.16
CA SER A 4 -9.45 -14.91 -6.77
C SER A 4 -9.82 -14.95 -5.26
N MET A 5 -8.83 -14.85 -4.38
CA MET A 5 -8.97 -14.83 -2.92
C MET A 5 -9.71 -13.57 -2.43
N GLY A 6 -9.37 -12.40 -2.97
CA GLY A 6 -10.05 -11.15 -2.65
C GLY A 6 -11.51 -11.13 -3.09
N CYS A 7 -11.86 -11.90 -4.12
CA CYS A 7 -13.22 -11.98 -4.66
C CYS A 7 -13.96 -13.28 -4.33
N ARG A 8 -13.57 -14.02 -3.27
CA ARG A 8 -14.25 -15.26 -2.83
C ARG A 8 -15.75 -15.10 -2.52
N GLY A 9 -16.20 -13.88 -2.24
CA GLY A 9 -17.62 -13.56 -2.02
C GLY A 9 -18.43 -13.33 -3.31
N MET A 10 -17.79 -13.23 -4.47
CA MET A 10 -18.46 -13.10 -5.77
C MET A 10 -18.84 -14.49 -6.29
N HIS A 11 -20.08 -14.67 -6.75
CA HIS A 11 -20.52 -15.91 -7.35
C HIS A 11 -20.34 -15.89 -8.87
N ASN A 12 -20.25 -17.07 -9.51
CA ASN A 12 -20.11 -17.17 -10.98
C ASN A 12 -21.18 -16.39 -11.75
N ARG A 13 -22.43 -16.41 -11.26
CA ARG A 13 -23.54 -15.63 -11.84
C ARG A 13 -23.28 -14.12 -11.89
N ASP A 14 -22.50 -13.59 -10.96
CA ASP A 14 -22.19 -12.16 -10.89
C ASP A 14 -21.18 -11.79 -11.99
N TRP A 15 -20.21 -12.68 -12.25
CA TRP A 15 -19.26 -12.56 -13.35
C TRP A 15 -19.96 -12.72 -14.72
N GLU A 16 -20.78 -13.76 -14.87
CA GLU A 16 -21.57 -13.98 -16.09
C GLU A 16 -22.49 -12.80 -16.42
N ARG A 17 -23.02 -12.12 -15.39
CA ARG A 17 -23.81 -10.90 -15.58
C ARG A 17 -22.97 -9.77 -16.16
N LEU A 18 -21.74 -9.57 -15.68
CA LEU A 18 -20.85 -8.53 -16.20
C LEU A 18 -20.44 -8.84 -17.64
N GLU A 19 -20.12 -10.10 -17.94
CA GLU A 19 -19.75 -10.53 -19.30
C GLU A 19 -20.89 -10.34 -20.30
N LYS A 20 -22.14 -10.58 -19.90
CA LYS A 20 -23.33 -10.32 -20.74
C LYS A 20 -23.52 -8.83 -21.10
N GLU A 21 -23.02 -7.92 -20.26
CA GLU A 21 -23.02 -6.48 -20.52
C GLU A 21 -21.77 -6.03 -21.32
N GLY A 22 -20.94 -6.96 -21.80
CA GLY A 22 -19.73 -6.68 -22.59
C GLY A 22 -18.49 -6.37 -21.75
N ILE A 23 -18.51 -6.60 -20.44
CA ILE A 23 -17.35 -6.40 -19.56
C ILE A 23 -16.47 -7.65 -19.60
N HIS A 24 -15.24 -7.49 -20.09
CA HIS A 24 -14.26 -8.57 -20.05
C HIS A 24 -13.73 -8.76 -18.62
N VAL A 25 -13.70 -10.01 -18.16
CA VAL A 25 -13.18 -10.38 -16.84
C VAL A 25 -12.08 -11.42 -16.99
N ALA A 26 -11.10 -11.37 -16.09
CA ALA A 26 -9.97 -12.29 -16.08
C ALA A 26 -9.55 -12.53 -14.63
N GLU A 27 -9.34 -13.80 -14.27
CA GLU A 27 -8.94 -14.22 -12.94
C GLU A 27 -7.40 -14.27 -12.84
N PHE A 28 -6.84 -13.50 -11.92
CA PHE A 28 -5.39 -13.48 -11.69
C PHE A 28 -5.02 -14.53 -10.63
N PHE A 29 -4.12 -15.45 -10.99
CA PHE A 29 -3.75 -16.66 -10.23
C PHE A 29 -4.98 -17.46 -9.74
N PRO A 30 -5.68 -18.18 -10.63
CA PRO A 30 -6.77 -19.06 -10.24
C PRO A 30 -6.27 -20.15 -9.29
N ALA A 31 -7.02 -20.40 -8.21
CA ALA A 31 -6.71 -21.45 -7.24
C ALA A 31 -7.05 -22.84 -7.80
N LEU A 32 -6.32 -23.29 -8.82
CA LEU A 32 -6.53 -24.60 -9.43
C LEU A 32 -5.83 -25.68 -8.60
N PHE A 33 -6.64 -26.57 -7.99
CA PHE A 33 -6.29 -27.70 -7.11
C PHE A 33 -5.78 -27.31 -5.72
N GLY A 34 -6.56 -27.68 -4.69
CA GLY A 34 -6.34 -27.31 -3.29
C GLY A 34 -5.05 -27.82 -2.62
N ASN A 35 -4.81 -27.31 -1.40
CA ASN A 35 -3.82 -27.62 -0.36
C ASN A 35 -2.33 -27.84 -0.69
N LEU A 36 -1.93 -28.01 -1.97
CA LEU A 36 -0.55 -28.35 -2.35
C LEU A 36 0.17 -27.25 -3.13
N GLN A 37 -0.26 -25.98 -3.04
CA GLN A 37 0.36 -24.89 -3.80
C GLN A 37 0.91 -23.77 -2.90
N LEU A 38 2.25 -23.67 -2.88
CA LEU A 38 3.01 -22.50 -2.43
C LEU A 38 2.61 -21.20 -3.14
N ARG A 39 1.99 -21.31 -4.33
CA ARG A 39 1.51 -20.17 -5.16
C ARG A 39 0.31 -19.44 -4.57
N MET A 40 -0.40 -20.00 -3.58
CA MET A 40 -1.49 -19.30 -2.89
C MET A 40 -1.05 -18.00 -2.20
N ASN A 41 0.25 -17.89 -1.89
CA ASN A 41 0.80 -16.71 -1.23
C ASN A 41 0.98 -15.52 -2.17
N TYR A 42 1.02 -15.72 -3.49
CA TYR A 42 1.17 -14.64 -4.46
C TYR A 42 -0.20 -14.05 -4.78
N ARG A 43 -0.39 -12.77 -4.47
CA ARG A 43 -1.66 -12.05 -4.67
C ARG A 43 -1.45 -10.87 -5.60
N ASN A 44 -2.43 -10.60 -6.47
CA ASN A 44 -2.49 -9.28 -7.11
C ASN A 44 -3.01 -8.30 -6.07
N HIS A 45 -2.12 -7.43 -5.60
CA HIS A 45 -2.48 -6.39 -4.67
C HIS A 45 -2.50 -5.00 -5.34
N ARG A 46 -2.31 -4.94 -6.67
CA ARG A 46 -2.35 -3.70 -7.45
C ARG A 46 -3.79 -3.23 -7.61
N LYS A 47 -3.98 -1.92 -7.48
CA LYS A 47 -5.26 -1.23 -7.66
C LYS A 47 -5.01 -0.14 -8.68
N ILE A 48 -5.22 -0.50 -9.94
CA ILE A 48 -4.98 0.35 -11.10
C ILE A 48 -6.29 0.52 -11.84
N VAL A 49 -6.66 1.75 -12.13
CA VAL A 49 -7.72 2.07 -13.10
C VAL A 49 -7.12 2.99 -14.15
N VAL A 50 -7.31 2.66 -15.42
CA VAL A 50 -6.91 3.51 -16.54
C VAL A 50 -8.14 3.75 -17.40
N ILE A 51 -8.44 5.01 -17.68
CA ILE A 51 -9.59 5.44 -18.47
C ILE A 51 -9.05 6.14 -19.72
N ASP A 52 -9.37 5.57 -20.89
CA ASP A 52 -9.01 6.06 -22.22
C ASP A 52 -7.51 6.34 -22.43
N GLY A 53 -6.64 5.70 -21.64
CA GLY A 53 -5.20 5.98 -21.60
C GLY A 53 -4.84 7.37 -21.05
N ARG A 54 -5.82 8.16 -20.59
CA ARG A 54 -5.67 9.58 -20.22
C ARG A 54 -5.66 9.84 -18.72
N VAL A 55 -6.53 9.15 -17.99
CA VAL A 55 -6.71 9.30 -16.55
C VAL A 55 -6.36 7.99 -15.88
N GLY A 56 -5.43 8.03 -14.93
CA GLY A 56 -4.97 6.88 -14.17
C GLY A 56 -5.27 7.05 -12.68
N PHE A 57 -5.67 5.97 -12.03
CA PHE A 57 -5.85 5.92 -10.57
C PHE A 57 -4.96 4.84 -9.97
N VAL A 58 -4.27 5.18 -8.88
CA VAL A 58 -3.44 4.25 -8.10
C VAL A 58 -3.43 4.62 -6.61
N GLY A 59 -3.51 3.61 -5.73
CA GLY A 59 -3.50 3.81 -4.28
C GLY A 59 -4.15 2.65 -3.51
N GLY A 60 -4.52 2.88 -2.25
CA GLY A 60 -4.91 1.78 -1.35
C GLY A 60 -6.36 1.29 -1.48
N PHE A 61 -7.26 2.09 -2.07
CA PHE A 61 -8.68 1.74 -2.23
C PHE A 61 -8.90 0.42 -2.99
N ASN A 62 -9.63 -0.50 -2.37
CA ASN A 62 -10.29 -1.59 -3.07
C ASN A 62 -11.70 -1.18 -3.52
N VAL A 63 -12.40 -2.06 -4.23
CA VAL A 63 -13.83 -1.90 -4.54
C VAL A 63 -14.64 -2.59 -3.45
N GLY A 64 -15.16 -1.82 -2.50
CA GLY A 64 -15.87 -2.36 -1.34
C GLY A 64 -16.80 -1.34 -0.65
N ARG A 65 -17.79 -1.84 0.09
CA ARG A 65 -18.80 -1.02 0.81
C ARG A 65 -18.20 -0.28 2.00
N GLU A 66 -17.11 -0.80 2.53
CA GLU A 66 -16.37 -0.29 3.67
C GLU A 66 -15.78 1.11 3.40
N TYR A 67 -15.32 1.37 2.17
CA TYR A 67 -14.82 2.69 1.75
C TYR A 67 -15.92 3.74 1.59
N LEU A 68 -17.18 3.30 1.49
CA LEU A 68 -18.37 4.18 1.52
C LEU A 68 -18.84 4.46 2.95
N GLY A 69 -18.15 3.95 3.98
CA GLY A 69 -18.59 4.05 5.38
C GLY A 69 -19.84 3.24 5.70
N LEU A 70 -20.22 2.30 4.83
CA LEU A 70 -21.41 1.46 5.01
C LEU A 70 -21.15 0.24 5.91
N ASP A 71 -19.88 -0.11 6.17
CA ASP A 71 -19.50 -1.08 7.19
C ASP A 71 -19.35 -0.42 8.57
N LYS A 72 -20.49 -0.03 9.14
CA LYS A 72 -20.54 0.61 10.46
C LYS A 72 -20.24 -0.33 11.63
N LYS A 73 -20.29 -1.66 11.42
CA LYS A 73 -20.31 -2.63 12.53
C LYS A 73 -18.91 -3.08 12.95
N LYS A 74 -17.96 -3.18 12.03
CA LYS A 74 -16.62 -3.73 12.33
C LYS A 74 -15.56 -2.63 12.41
N PHE A 75 -15.28 -1.98 11.29
CA PHE A 75 -14.16 -1.05 11.19
C PHE A 75 -14.57 0.42 11.19
N GLY A 76 -15.80 0.74 10.78
CA GLY A 76 -16.28 2.12 10.68
C GLY A 76 -15.74 2.78 9.42
N TYR A 77 -15.27 4.03 9.54
CA TYR A 77 -14.69 4.77 8.42
C TYR A 77 -13.35 4.16 7.98
N TRP A 78 -13.18 3.90 6.68
CA TRP A 78 -11.91 3.49 6.10
C TRP A 78 -11.17 4.71 5.56
N ARG A 79 -10.03 5.03 6.19
CA ARG A 79 -9.18 6.12 5.77
C ARG A 79 -8.09 5.60 4.86
N ASP A 80 -8.16 5.96 3.58
CA ASP A 80 -7.19 5.54 2.57
C ASP A 80 -6.89 6.68 1.59
N THR A 81 -5.80 6.56 0.84
CA THR A 81 -5.30 7.58 -0.09
C THR A 81 -5.14 6.97 -1.48
N HIS A 82 -5.55 7.73 -2.50
CA HIS A 82 -5.51 7.33 -3.88
C HIS A 82 -5.23 8.54 -4.76
N LEU A 83 -4.32 8.38 -5.71
CA LEU A 83 -3.95 9.43 -6.63
C LEU A 83 -4.79 9.34 -7.89
N CYS A 84 -5.24 10.49 -8.38
CA CYS A 84 -5.71 10.68 -9.75
C CYS A 84 -4.56 11.32 -10.52
N ILE A 85 -4.11 10.68 -11.59
CA ILE A 85 -2.98 11.07 -12.39
C ILE A 85 -3.48 11.31 -13.81
N GLU A 86 -3.07 12.43 -14.39
CA GLU A 86 -3.26 12.73 -15.81
C GLU A 86 -1.89 13.07 -16.40
N GLY A 87 -1.60 12.60 -17.61
CA GLY A 87 -0.31 12.79 -18.28
C GLY A 87 0.46 11.50 -18.49
N ALA A 88 1.73 11.62 -18.90
CA ALA A 88 2.54 10.50 -19.40
C ALA A 88 2.69 9.32 -18.42
N ALA A 89 2.61 9.55 -17.11
CA ALA A 89 2.67 8.49 -16.10
C ALA A 89 1.50 7.50 -16.18
N VAL A 90 0.36 7.90 -16.76
CA VAL A 90 -0.80 7.02 -16.99
C VAL A 90 -0.43 5.89 -17.96
N THR A 91 0.43 6.14 -18.95
CA THR A 91 0.92 5.10 -19.87
C THR A 91 1.68 4.01 -19.11
N SER A 92 2.47 4.35 -18.09
CA SER A 92 3.16 3.35 -17.26
C SER A 92 2.18 2.49 -16.44
N LEU A 93 1.10 3.08 -15.92
CA LEU A 93 0.02 2.32 -15.27
C LEU A 93 -0.68 1.39 -16.27
N ALA A 94 -0.97 1.87 -17.49
CA ALA A 94 -1.60 1.10 -18.55
C ALA A 94 -0.75 -0.11 -18.94
N VAL A 95 0.56 0.09 -19.18
CA VAL A 95 1.51 -0.98 -19.48
C VAL A 95 1.54 -2.01 -18.36
N ARG A 96 1.59 -1.57 -17.09
CA ARG A 96 1.58 -2.50 -15.95
C ARG A 96 0.29 -3.31 -15.87
N PHE A 97 -0.86 -2.68 -16.11
CA PHE A 97 -2.15 -3.36 -16.15
C PHE A 97 -2.20 -4.39 -17.29
N VAL A 98 -1.78 -4.01 -18.51
CA VAL A 98 -1.78 -4.93 -19.66
C VAL A 98 -0.88 -6.13 -19.45
N LEU A 99 0.30 -5.96 -18.82
CA LEU A 99 1.15 -7.10 -18.46
C LEU A 99 0.43 -8.10 -17.55
N ASP A 100 -0.30 -7.62 -16.55
CA ASP A 100 -1.08 -8.48 -15.65
C ASP A 100 -2.29 -9.11 -16.36
N TRP A 101 -2.94 -8.34 -17.23
CA TRP A 101 -4.07 -8.80 -18.04
C TRP A 101 -3.68 -9.92 -18.99
N ASN A 102 -2.62 -9.73 -19.78
CA ASN A 102 -2.14 -10.74 -20.73
C ASN A 102 -1.83 -12.07 -20.03
N TYR A 103 -1.29 -12.00 -18.81
CA TYR A 103 -1.10 -13.19 -17.98
C TYR A 103 -2.43 -13.84 -17.56
N ALA A 104 -3.37 -13.05 -17.03
CA ALA A 104 -4.64 -13.56 -16.49
C ALA A 104 -5.60 -14.06 -17.59
N ALA A 105 -5.78 -13.28 -18.65
CA ALA A 105 -6.68 -13.57 -19.76
C ALA A 105 -6.07 -14.53 -20.79
N LYS A 106 -4.73 -14.76 -20.74
CA LYS A 106 -3.97 -15.49 -21.76
C LYS A 106 -4.10 -14.85 -23.16
N GLU A 107 -4.16 -13.52 -23.16
CA GLU A 107 -4.26 -12.68 -24.36
C GLU A 107 -2.92 -11.97 -24.62
N ASN A 108 -2.84 -11.26 -25.74
CA ASN A 108 -1.71 -10.40 -26.05
C ASN A 108 -2.18 -9.03 -26.54
N LEU A 109 -2.66 -8.21 -25.60
CA LEU A 109 -3.13 -6.85 -25.88
C LEU A 109 -2.02 -5.92 -26.41
N PHE A 110 -0.73 -6.29 -26.34
CA PHE A 110 0.33 -5.53 -27.00
C PHE A 110 0.25 -5.54 -28.52
N GLN A 111 -0.59 -6.39 -29.11
CA GLN A 111 -0.90 -6.37 -30.54
C GLN A 111 -1.94 -5.31 -30.91
N GLU A 112 -2.58 -4.67 -29.92
CA GLU A 112 -3.56 -3.61 -30.12
C GLU A 112 -2.92 -2.24 -29.92
N ASP A 113 -2.40 -1.66 -31.02
CA ASP A 113 -1.68 -0.37 -31.00
C ASP A 113 -2.49 0.76 -30.36
N THR A 114 -3.83 0.74 -30.51
CA THR A 114 -4.74 1.76 -30.00
C THR A 114 -4.75 1.88 -28.47
N LEU A 115 -4.39 0.82 -27.74
CA LEU A 115 -4.32 0.85 -26.27
C LEU A 115 -3.09 1.60 -25.73
N PHE A 116 -2.09 1.81 -26.58
CA PHE A 116 -0.82 2.44 -26.21
C PHE A 116 -0.55 3.76 -26.94
N GLU A 117 -1.51 4.23 -27.73
CA GLU A 117 -1.47 5.58 -28.27
C GLU A 117 -1.35 6.59 -27.14
N ILE A 118 -0.23 7.33 -27.12
CA ILE A 118 -0.02 8.37 -26.13
C ILE A 118 -1.05 9.47 -26.43
N PRO A 119 -2.02 9.72 -25.53
CA PRO A 119 -2.98 10.77 -25.74
C PRO A 119 -2.27 12.11 -25.88
N LYS A 120 -2.76 12.98 -26.75
CA LYS A 120 -2.37 14.39 -26.71
C LYS A 120 -2.93 15.00 -25.44
N TYR A 121 -2.04 15.25 -24.47
CA TYR A 121 -2.40 15.86 -23.19
C TYR A 121 -2.44 17.38 -23.35
N GLU A 122 -3.61 18.00 -23.21
CA GLU A 122 -3.77 19.45 -23.14
C GLU A 122 -3.83 19.92 -21.67
N ARG A 123 -2.80 19.60 -20.87
CA ARG A 123 -2.71 20.07 -19.48
C ARG A 123 -1.30 20.51 -19.11
N GLU A 124 -1.23 21.60 -18.35
CA GLU A 124 0.02 22.22 -17.88
C GLU A 124 0.59 21.60 -16.60
N GLY A 125 0.34 20.29 -16.36
CA GLY A 125 0.91 19.58 -15.21
C GLY A 125 2.43 19.44 -15.36
N ARG A 126 3.18 19.79 -14.31
CA ARG A 126 4.66 19.76 -14.31
C ARG A 126 5.28 18.82 -13.28
N ASP A 127 4.45 18.15 -12.47
CA ASP A 127 4.91 17.22 -11.45
C ASP A 127 5.53 15.97 -12.11
N PRO A 128 6.82 15.68 -11.88
CA PRO A 128 7.43 14.43 -12.30
C PRO A 128 6.86 13.27 -11.48
N VAL A 129 6.28 12.29 -12.18
CA VAL A 129 5.71 11.09 -11.57
C VAL A 129 6.37 9.84 -12.15
N GLN A 130 6.82 8.97 -11.27
CA GLN A 130 7.39 7.67 -11.62
C GLN A 130 6.51 6.55 -11.08
N ILE A 131 6.02 5.69 -11.98
CA ILE A 131 5.32 4.47 -11.60
C ILE A 131 6.34 3.36 -11.40
N ILE A 132 6.34 2.77 -10.22
CA ILE A 132 7.18 1.63 -9.86
C ILE A 132 6.31 0.45 -9.48
N SER A 133 6.76 -0.76 -9.81
CA SER A 133 6.07 -2.00 -9.45
C SER A 133 7.04 -3.02 -8.89
N SER A 134 6.53 -3.89 -8.04
CA SER A 134 7.27 -5.06 -7.54
C SER A 134 6.37 -6.28 -7.56
N GLY A 135 6.98 -7.46 -7.55
CA GLY A 135 6.30 -8.73 -7.60
C GLY A 135 7.29 -9.88 -7.47
N PRO A 136 6.81 -11.10 -7.15
CA PRO A 136 7.65 -12.29 -7.00
C PRO A 136 8.28 -12.76 -8.33
N ASP A 137 7.88 -12.15 -9.44
CA ASP A 137 8.43 -12.33 -10.79
C ASP A 137 9.72 -11.53 -11.05
N SER A 138 10.13 -10.66 -10.11
CA SER A 138 11.34 -9.84 -10.22
C SER A 138 12.38 -10.21 -9.15
N GLN A 139 13.65 -10.26 -9.56
CA GLN A 139 14.78 -10.36 -8.62
C GLN A 139 15.03 -9.04 -7.87
N ILE A 140 14.67 -7.91 -8.49
CA ILE A 140 14.82 -6.57 -7.91
C ILE A 140 13.53 -6.20 -7.20
N LYS A 141 13.64 -5.80 -5.93
CA LYS A 141 12.52 -5.32 -5.11
C LYS A 141 12.39 -3.80 -5.22
N THR A 142 12.01 -3.32 -6.40
CA THR A 142 12.02 -1.88 -6.73
C THR A 142 11.32 -0.98 -5.70
N ILE A 143 10.15 -1.37 -5.19
CA ILE A 143 9.41 -0.58 -4.20
C ILE A 143 10.15 -0.54 -2.85
N HIS A 144 10.70 -1.67 -2.43
CA HIS A 144 11.52 -1.78 -1.23
C HIS A 144 12.76 -0.89 -1.33
N ASP A 145 13.51 -1.00 -2.43
CA ASP A 145 14.74 -0.22 -2.65
C ASP A 145 14.45 1.28 -2.75
N ASN A 146 13.30 1.64 -3.33
CA ASN A 146 12.81 3.02 -3.34
C ASN A 146 12.52 3.54 -1.94
N TYR A 147 11.84 2.77 -1.08
CA TYR A 147 11.62 3.17 0.31
C TYR A 147 12.93 3.35 1.07
N LEU A 148 13.87 2.40 0.96
CA LEU A 148 15.20 2.55 1.54
C LEU A 148 15.90 3.83 1.07
N ARG A 149 15.87 4.09 -0.24
CA ARG A 149 16.48 5.30 -0.81
C ARG A 149 15.86 6.57 -0.26
N LEU A 150 14.54 6.64 -0.18
CA LEU A 150 13.82 7.80 0.36
C LEU A 150 14.16 8.03 1.83
N ILE A 151 14.12 6.99 2.66
CA ILE A 151 14.43 7.08 4.09
C ILE A 151 15.89 7.52 4.31
N HIS A 152 16.85 6.95 3.58
CA HIS A 152 18.26 7.34 3.68
C HIS A 152 18.55 8.75 3.15
N SER A 153 17.73 9.27 2.24
CA SER A 153 17.91 10.62 1.71
C SER A 153 17.30 11.71 2.59
N ALA A 154 16.45 11.35 3.56
CA ALA A 154 15.74 12.29 4.41
C ALA A 154 16.70 13.13 5.26
N LYS A 155 16.46 14.44 5.29
CA LYS A 155 17.25 15.41 6.05
C LYS A 155 16.47 16.09 7.17
N ASP A 156 15.16 16.23 7.01
CA ASP A 156 14.29 16.94 7.95
C ASP A 156 13.26 15.99 8.56
N HIS A 157 12.46 15.29 7.74
CA HIS A 157 11.39 14.43 8.26
C HIS A 157 10.98 13.30 7.31
N VAL A 158 10.38 12.25 7.89
CA VAL A 158 9.77 11.13 7.17
C VAL A 158 8.41 10.84 7.78
N TYR A 159 7.34 11.02 7.01
CA TYR A 159 5.97 10.69 7.43
C TYR A 159 5.49 9.43 6.73
N LEU A 160 5.02 8.45 7.51
CA LEU A 160 4.62 7.12 7.04
C LEU A 160 3.22 6.76 7.55
N GLN A 161 2.31 6.41 6.64
CA GLN A 161 1.06 5.71 6.98
C GLN A 161 1.07 4.32 6.37
N THR A 162 0.72 3.32 7.16
CA THR A 162 0.58 1.94 6.69
C THR A 162 -0.42 1.19 7.56
N PRO A 163 -1.28 0.31 6.99
CA PRO A 163 -2.13 -0.55 7.82
C PRO A 163 -1.30 -1.55 8.63
N TYR A 164 -0.17 -2.01 8.09
CA TYR A 164 0.72 -2.98 8.71
C TYR A 164 2.15 -2.45 8.71
N PHE A 165 2.78 -2.41 9.87
CA PHE A 165 4.17 -1.99 10.03
C PHE A 165 4.99 -3.17 10.55
N ILE A 166 5.37 -4.05 9.63
CA ILE A 166 6.19 -5.24 9.86
C ILE A 166 7.38 -5.19 8.87
N PRO A 167 8.18 -4.10 8.91
CA PRO A 167 9.28 -3.94 7.96
C PRO A 167 10.32 -5.05 8.12
N ASP A 168 11.09 -5.30 7.06
CA ASP A 168 12.31 -6.08 7.21
C ASP A 168 13.41 -5.29 7.93
N ASP A 169 14.47 -5.99 8.30
CA ASP A 169 15.57 -5.43 9.10
C ASP A 169 16.20 -4.21 8.41
N SER A 170 16.27 -4.19 7.08
CA SER A 170 16.91 -3.10 6.35
C SER A 170 16.11 -1.80 6.44
N ILE A 171 14.79 -1.87 6.22
CA ILE A 171 13.90 -0.71 6.35
C ILE A 171 13.80 -0.27 7.81
N LEU A 172 13.69 -1.23 8.74
CA LEU A 172 13.60 -0.94 10.17
C LEU A 172 14.84 -0.19 10.66
N ASP A 173 16.03 -0.68 10.31
CA ASP A 173 17.29 -0.05 10.70
C ASP A 173 17.47 1.31 10.02
N ALA A 174 17.08 1.47 8.75
CA ALA A 174 17.09 2.77 8.09
C ALA A 174 16.23 3.80 8.82
N LEU A 175 15.00 3.44 9.22
CA LEU A 175 14.11 4.32 9.98
C LEU A 175 14.67 4.64 11.38
N LYS A 176 15.23 3.64 12.08
CA LYS A 176 15.88 3.85 13.38
C LYS A 176 17.09 4.77 13.28
N ILE A 177 17.91 4.61 12.25
CA ILE A 177 19.07 5.47 11.99
C ILE A 177 18.62 6.90 11.70
N ALA A 178 17.61 7.09 10.86
CA ALA A 178 17.05 8.42 10.58
C ALA A 178 16.56 9.10 11.87
N ALA A 179 15.73 8.41 12.67
CA ALA A 179 15.21 8.95 13.94
C ALA A 179 16.34 9.32 14.92
N ARG A 180 17.35 8.43 15.08
CA ARG A 180 18.51 8.69 15.94
C ARG A 180 19.43 9.80 15.42
N SER A 181 19.40 10.07 14.13
CA SER A 181 20.16 11.15 13.48
C SER A 181 19.45 12.51 13.59
N GLY A 182 18.28 12.57 14.23
CA GLY A 182 17.52 13.80 14.45
C GLY A 182 16.46 14.10 13.38
N VAL A 183 16.26 13.23 12.39
CA VAL A 183 15.17 13.34 11.42
C VAL A 183 13.82 13.08 12.13
N ASP A 184 12.80 13.92 11.89
CA ASP A 184 11.48 13.74 12.47
C ASP A 184 10.72 12.59 11.78
N VAL A 185 10.90 11.37 12.29
CA VAL A 185 10.21 10.19 11.80
C VAL A 185 8.85 10.05 12.48
N ARG A 186 7.77 10.14 11.70
CA ARG A 186 6.39 9.96 12.18
C ARG A 186 5.73 8.77 11.50
N ILE A 187 5.18 7.86 12.28
CA ILE A 187 4.55 6.62 11.78
C ILE A 187 3.12 6.53 12.29
N MET A 188 2.16 6.29 11.41
CA MET A 188 0.75 6.14 11.76
C MET A 188 0.23 4.76 11.36
N ILE A 189 -0.43 4.09 12.30
CA ILE A 189 -1.01 2.75 12.17
C ILE A 189 -2.49 2.74 12.58
N PRO A 190 -3.29 1.76 12.16
CA PRO A 190 -4.70 1.64 12.56
C PRO A 190 -4.88 1.30 14.06
N CYS A 191 -5.99 1.73 14.66
CA CYS A 191 -6.35 1.37 16.05
C CYS A 191 -7.02 0.01 16.21
N LYS A 192 -7.45 -0.61 15.12
CA LYS A 192 -8.22 -1.87 15.14
C LYS A 192 -7.44 -3.01 14.49
N PRO A 193 -7.39 -4.19 15.13
CA PRO A 193 -6.90 -5.39 14.48
C PRO A 193 -7.93 -5.87 13.46
N ASP A 194 -7.52 -5.97 12.20
CA ASP A 194 -8.26 -6.65 11.15
C ASP A 194 -7.84 -8.12 11.01
N HIS A 195 -6.59 -8.43 11.36
CA HIS A 195 -6.06 -9.78 11.50
C HIS A 195 -5.47 -10.04 12.90
N PRO A 196 -5.72 -11.21 13.53
CA PRO A 196 -5.37 -11.47 14.93
C PRO A 196 -3.89 -11.30 15.31
N PHE A 197 -2.96 -11.62 14.41
CA PHE A 197 -1.51 -11.59 14.67
C PHE A 197 -0.82 -10.35 14.10
N VAL A 198 -1.30 -9.83 12.97
CA VAL A 198 -0.65 -8.72 12.23
C VAL A 198 -0.61 -7.45 13.07
N TYR A 199 -1.68 -7.17 13.80
CA TYR A 199 -1.75 -6.01 14.68
C TYR A 199 -0.71 -6.06 15.81
N TRP A 200 -0.54 -7.20 16.48
CA TRP A 200 0.42 -7.33 17.58
C TRP A 200 1.88 -7.36 17.09
N ALA A 201 2.13 -7.93 15.91
CA ALA A 201 3.43 -7.80 15.25
C ALA A 201 3.73 -6.32 14.95
N THR A 202 2.78 -5.62 14.31
CA THR A 202 2.86 -4.18 14.04
C THR A 202 3.15 -3.37 15.31
N TYR A 203 2.40 -3.62 16.38
CA TYR A 203 2.57 -2.92 17.64
C TYR A 203 3.95 -3.19 18.29
N SER A 204 4.52 -4.40 18.10
CA SER A 204 5.87 -4.73 18.56
C SER A 204 6.95 -3.89 17.85
N TYR A 205 6.90 -3.78 16.52
CA TYR A 205 7.84 -2.97 15.74
C TYR A 205 7.69 -1.47 16.02
N ILE A 206 6.46 -1.01 16.22
CA ILE A 206 6.21 0.37 16.64
C ILE A 206 6.87 0.67 17.99
N GLY A 207 6.87 -0.28 18.92
CA GLY A 207 7.63 -0.18 20.16
C GLY A 207 9.11 0.15 19.94
N GLU A 208 9.76 -0.54 19.01
CA GLU A 208 11.17 -0.28 18.69
C GLU A 208 11.38 1.11 18.06
N MET A 209 10.43 1.57 17.26
CA MET A 209 10.48 2.90 16.66
C MET A 209 10.33 4.01 17.71
N VAL A 210 9.42 3.82 18.67
CA VAL A 210 9.27 4.72 19.83
C VAL A 210 10.54 4.76 20.67
N GLU A 211 11.18 3.60 20.91
CA GLU A 211 12.48 3.54 21.61
C GLU A 211 13.61 4.22 20.83
N ALA A 212 13.56 4.21 19.50
CA ALA A 212 14.51 4.88 18.64
C ALA A 212 14.29 6.39 18.52
N GLY A 213 13.19 6.93 19.06
CA GLY A 213 12.87 8.35 19.07
C GLY A 213 11.84 8.79 18.01
N ALA A 214 11.28 7.84 17.24
CA ALA A 214 10.20 8.16 16.30
C ALA A 214 8.88 8.48 17.02
N LYS A 215 8.06 9.32 16.41
CA LYS A 215 6.71 9.65 16.90
C LYS A 215 5.71 8.70 16.24
N CYS A 216 5.20 7.75 17.01
CA CYS A 216 4.23 6.78 16.50
C CYS A 216 2.82 7.13 16.94
N TYR A 217 1.84 6.94 16.05
CA TYR A 217 0.45 7.32 16.22
C TYR A 217 -0.48 6.17 15.88
N VAL A 218 -1.55 6.05 16.65
CA VAL A 218 -2.66 5.15 16.41
C VAL A 218 -3.84 5.97 15.92
N TYR A 219 -4.32 5.72 14.70
CA TYR A 219 -5.45 6.45 14.13
C TYR A 219 -6.77 5.95 14.69
N ASP A 220 -7.50 6.82 15.39
CA ASP A 220 -8.67 6.44 16.19
C ASP A 220 -10.00 6.62 15.47
N ASN A 221 -10.02 7.38 14.37
CA ASN A 221 -11.24 7.68 13.62
C ASN A 221 -11.56 6.63 12.53
N GLY A 222 -11.39 5.34 12.86
CA GLY A 222 -11.71 4.22 11.98
C GLY A 222 -10.52 3.32 11.67
N PHE A 223 -10.50 2.74 10.47
CA PHE A 223 -9.41 1.89 10.01
C PHE A 223 -8.52 2.63 9.01
N LEU A 224 -7.26 2.84 9.38
CA LEU A 224 -6.25 3.43 8.52
C LEU A 224 -5.72 2.36 7.56
N HIS A 225 -5.91 2.60 6.27
CA HIS A 225 -5.49 1.71 5.20
C HIS A 225 -4.62 2.43 4.16
N ALA A 226 -4.21 3.68 4.39
CA ALA A 226 -3.28 4.40 3.53
C ALA A 226 -1.90 3.72 3.51
N LYS A 227 -1.22 3.77 2.35
CA LYS A 227 0.18 3.35 2.16
C LYS A 227 0.95 4.51 1.55
N THR A 228 1.44 5.38 2.43
CA THR A 228 2.04 6.65 2.03
C THR A 228 3.37 6.85 2.74
N VAL A 229 4.36 7.33 2.00
CA VAL A 229 5.66 7.78 2.52
C VAL A 229 5.91 9.17 1.96
N MET A 230 6.09 10.17 2.83
CA MET A 230 6.48 11.54 2.45
C MET A 230 7.82 11.88 3.10
N VAL A 231 8.70 12.52 2.34
CA VAL A 231 10.05 12.88 2.78
C VAL A 231 10.35 14.34 2.49
N ASP A 232 10.77 15.05 3.54
CA ASP A 232 11.26 16.43 3.52
C ASP A 232 10.34 17.45 2.83
N GLY A 233 9.02 17.18 2.69
CA GLY A 233 8.11 18.03 1.94
C GLY A 233 8.36 18.08 0.42
N THR A 234 9.19 17.19 -0.13
CA THR A 234 9.63 17.25 -1.54
C THR A 234 9.25 16.02 -2.38
N VAL A 235 9.16 14.85 -1.76
CA VAL A 235 8.84 13.60 -2.45
C VAL A 235 7.81 12.81 -1.67
N ALA A 236 6.81 12.30 -2.40
CA ALA A 236 5.79 11.41 -1.86
C ALA A 236 5.74 10.10 -2.65
N CYS A 237 5.54 8.99 -1.96
CA CYS A 237 5.26 7.69 -2.54
C CYS A 237 3.90 7.20 -2.04
N VAL A 238 2.99 6.95 -2.97
CA VAL A 238 1.61 6.49 -2.69
C VAL A 238 1.31 5.28 -3.54
N GLY A 239 0.72 4.24 -2.97
CA GLY A 239 0.37 3.07 -3.76
C GLY A 239 -0.30 1.97 -2.98
N THR A 240 0.04 0.74 -3.34
CA THR A 240 -0.60 -0.46 -2.80
C THR A 240 0.24 -1.19 -1.77
N ALA A 241 1.57 -1.01 -1.80
CA ALA A 241 2.50 -1.75 -0.96
C ALA A 241 2.44 -1.31 0.50
N ASN A 242 2.10 -2.25 1.39
CA ASN A 242 2.25 -2.05 2.84
C ASN A 242 3.74 -2.04 3.23
N MET A 243 4.01 -1.60 4.45
CA MET A 243 5.33 -1.72 5.07
C MET A 243 5.51 -3.10 5.73
N ASP A 244 5.39 -4.19 4.95
CA ASP A 244 5.48 -5.58 5.42
C ASP A 244 6.28 -6.52 4.49
N PHE A 245 6.70 -7.67 5.03
CA PHE A 245 7.45 -8.69 4.29
C PHE A 245 6.69 -9.18 3.04
N ARG A 246 5.38 -9.33 3.14
CA ARG A 246 4.55 -9.82 2.02
C ARG A 246 4.53 -8.85 0.84
N SER A 247 4.38 -7.56 1.09
CA SER A 247 4.35 -6.52 0.05
C SER A 247 5.71 -6.39 -0.64
N PHE A 248 6.81 -6.60 0.09
CA PHE A 248 8.15 -6.54 -0.49
C PHE A 248 8.62 -7.84 -1.16
N GLY A 249 8.03 -8.99 -0.83
CA GLY A 249 8.53 -10.29 -1.29
C GLY A 249 7.55 -11.16 -2.09
N LEU A 250 6.25 -11.06 -1.82
CA LEU A 250 5.26 -12.05 -2.29
C LEU A 250 4.12 -11.43 -3.11
N ASN A 251 3.70 -10.22 -2.80
CA ASN A 251 2.59 -9.58 -3.49
C ASN A 251 3.07 -8.86 -4.76
N PHE A 252 2.19 -8.82 -5.75
CA PHE A 252 2.31 -7.90 -6.86
C PHE A 252 1.79 -6.53 -6.41
N GLU A 253 2.68 -5.54 -6.38
CA GLU A 253 2.42 -4.19 -5.87
C GLU A 253 2.74 -3.12 -6.92
N VAL A 254 2.15 -1.94 -6.76
CA VAL A 254 2.39 -0.75 -7.60
C VAL A 254 2.30 0.52 -6.76
N ASN A 255 3.27 1.40 -6.95
CA ASN A 255 3.29 2.73 -6.32
C ASN A 255 3.59 3.80 -7.36
N ALA A 256 3.12 5.02 -7.09
CA ALA A 256 3.53 6.24 -7.76
C ALA A 256 4.43 7.05 -6.83
N VAL A 257 5.62 7.39 -7.31
CA VAL A 257 6.54 8.32 -6.67
C VAL A 257 6.38 9.68 -7.35
N VAL A 258 6.02 10.69 -6.58
CA VAL A 258 5.76 12.05 -7.03
C VAL A 258 6.87 12.95 -6.50
N TYR A 259 7.63 13.57 -7.39
CA TYR A 259 8.74 14.47 -7.05
C TYR A 259 8.27 15.92 -7.14
N SER A 260 7.39 16.33 -6.22
CA SER A 260 6.77 17.65 -6.22
C SER A 260 6.52 18.14 -4.80
N GLU A 261 7.01 19.33 -4.48
CA GLU A 261 6.76 19.98 -3.20
C GLU A 261 5.26 20.22 -2.97
N GLU A 262 4.57 20.74 -4.00
CA GLU A 262 3.14 21.08 -3.89
C GLU A 262 2.29 19.84 -3.54
N THR A 263 2.50 18.75 -4.27
CA THR A 263 1.74 17.51 -4.04
C THR A 263 2.15 16.85 -2.72
N THR A 264 3.44 16.89 -2.35
CA THR A 264 3.92 16.30 -1.09
C THR A 264 3.36 17.06 0.12
N GLN A 265 3.36 18.40 0.10
CA GLN A 265 2.78 19.22 1.17
C GLN A 265 1.28 18.98 1.35
N LYS A 266 0.51 18.76 0.27
CA LYS A 266 -0.92 18.39 0.37
C LYS A 266 -1.09 17.05 1.09
N LEU A 267 -0.22 16.08 0.82
CA LEU A 267 -0.24 14.77 1.47
C LEU A 267 0.20 14.85 2.94
N GLU A 268 1.20 15.65 3.25
CA GLU A 268 1.65 15.92 4.62
C GLU A 268 0.58 16.64 5.43
N GLN A 269 -0.08 17.65 4.86
CA GLN A 269 -1.22 18.29 5.51
C GLN A 269 -2.35 17.29 5.78
N SER A 270 -2.59 16.35 4.86
CA SER A 270 -3.55 15.27 5.10
C SER A 270 -3.11 14.33 6.23
N PHE A 271 -1.81 14.03 6.33
CA PHE A 271 -1.24 13.26 7.43
C PHE A 271 -1.42 13.98 8.78
N GLU A 272 -1.14 15.28 8.83
CA GLU A 272 -1.30 16.09 10.03
C GLU A 272 -2.77 16.20 10.46
N ASN A 273 -3.69 16.31 9.51
CA ASN A 273 -5.12 16.25 9.78
C ASN A 273 -5.53 14.90 10.38
N ASP A 274 -5.00 13.79 9.86
CA ASP A 274 -5.24 12.45 10.43
C ASP A 274 -4.59 12.31 11.83
N MET A 275 -3.47 12.98 12.09
CA MET A 275 -2.79 13.03 13.39
C MET A 275 -3.65 13.70 14.47
N THR A 276 -4.48 14.69 14.12
CA THR A 276 -5.44 15.30 15.08
C THR A 276 -6.50 14.32 15.59
N LYS A 277 -6.69 13.21 14.88
CA LYS A 277 -7.63 12.12 15.20
C LYS A 277 -6.91 10.85 15.65
N SER A 278 -5.68 11.02 16.14
CA SER A 278 -4.80 9.91 16.51
C SER A 278 -4.28 10.06 17.95
N THR A 279 -4.07 8.93 18.60
CA THR A 279 -3.41 8.85 19.90
C THR A 279 -1.92 8.56 19.70
N GLN A 280 -1.05 9.37 20.26
CA GLN A 280 0.40 9.13 20.20
C GLN A 280 0.79 7.99 21.14
N ILE A 281 1.54 7.01 20.63
CA ILE A 281 2.17 5.96 21.44
C ILE A 281 3.45 6.54 22.05
N THR A 282 3.37 6.93 23.31
CA THR A 282 4.54 7.39 24.06
C THR A 282 5.34 6.22 24.62
N ARG A 283 6.64 6.43 24.88
CA ARG A 283 7.51 5.45 25.52
C ARG A 283 6.96 4.94 26.85
N ASN A 284 6.43 5.86 27.67
CA ASN A 284 5.81 5.52 28.95
C ASN A 284 4.56 4.65 28.76
N ALA A 285 3.66 5.02 27.84
CA ALA A 285 2.47 4.23 27.53
C ALA A 285 2.84 2.83 27.04
N TYR A 286 3.84 2.72 26.16
CA TYR A 286 4.33 1.44 25.66
C TYR A 286 4.90 0.57 26.79
N HIS A 287 5.73 1.11 27.70
CA HIS A 287 6.27 0.33 28.81
C HIS A 287 5.19 -0.11 29.82
N GLN A 288 4.13 0.67 30.01
CA GLN A 288 3.05 0.37 30.95
C GLN A 288 2.06 -0.70 30.45
N ARG A 289 2.22 -1.19 29.21
CA ARG A 289 1.36 -2.25 28.67
C ARG A 289 1.44 -3.55 29.49
N SER A 290 0.32 -4.27 29.54
CA SER A 290 0.17 -5.48 30.35
C SER A 290 1.07 -6.64 29.88
N LEU A 291 1.37 -7.57 30.78
CA LEU A 291 2.15 -8.78 30.46
C LEU A 291 1.49 -9.63 29.36
N ILE A 292 0.16 -9.63 29.30
CA ILE A 292 -0.60 -10.33 28.25
C ILE A 292 -0.30 -9.72 26.88
N ILE A 293 -0.28 -8.38 26.79
CA ILE A 293 0.04 -7.68 25.53
C ILE A 293 1.49 -7.99 25.12
N ARG A 294 2.44 -7.94 26.06
CA ARG A 294 3.84 -8.31 25.80
C ARG A 294 3.98 -9.74 25.26
N GLY A 295 3.22 -10.69 25.83
CA GLY A 295 3.19 -12.08 25.33
C GLY A 295 2.66 -12.19 23.91
N LYS A 296 1.57 -11.47 23.58
CA LYS A 296 1.00 -11.43 22.22
C LYS A 296 1.95 -10.83 21.20
N GLU A 297 2.64 -9.75 21.54
CA GLU A 297 3.67 -9.12 20.70
C GLU A 297 4.79 -10.10 20.37
N GLN A 298 5.39 -10.73 21.39
CA GLN A 298 6.53 -11.64 21.19
C GLN A 298 6.15 -12.86 20.35
N PHE A 299 4.97 -13.44 20.60
CA PHE A 299 4.47 -14.54 19.78
C PHE A 299 4.21 -14.12 18.33
N SER A 300 3.58 -12.96 18.12
CA SER A 300 3.26 -12.47 16.78
C SER A 300 4.51 -12.05 16.00
N ARG A 301 5.53 -11.56 16.69
CA ARG A 301 6.84 -11.22 16.11
C ARG A 301 7.56 -12.44 15.53
N LEU A 302 7.45 -13.61 16.18
CA LEU A 302 8.00 -14.86 15.63
C LEU A 302 7.33 -15.27 14.31
N LEU A 303 6.10 -14.82 14.09
CA LEU A 303 5.35 -15.08 12.87
C LEU A 303 5.57 -14.01 11.79
N SER A 304 6.29 -12.91 12.08
CA SER A 304 6.47 -11.79 11.15
C SER A 304 6.94 -12.18 9.74
N PRO A 305 7.87 -13.14 9.54
CA PRO A 305 8.25 -13.58 8.18
C PRO A 305 7.11 -14.23 7.37
N LEU A 306 6.02 -14.64 8.03
CA LEU A 306 4.83 -15.25 7.41
C LEU A 306 3.68 -14.24 7.22
N LEU A 307 3.77 -13.08 7.87
CA LEU A 307 2.73 -12.05 7.97
C LEU A 307 2.91 -10.94 6.94
#